data_AF-A0AAD7SNK7-F1
#
_entry.id   AF-A0AAD7SNK7-F1
#
_cell.length_a   1.000
_cell.length_b   1.000
_cell.length_c   1.000
_cell.angle_alpha   90.00
_cell.angle_beta   90.00
_cell.angle_gamma   90.00
#
_symmetry.space_group_name_H-M   'P 1'
#
loop_
_entity.id
_entity.type
_entity.pdbx_description
1 polymer ?
#
loop_
_entity_poly.entity_id
_entity_poly.type
_entity_poly.pdbx_seq_one_letter_code
_entity_poly.pdbx_strand_id
1 'polypeptide(L)'
;MKILNQNSKFIQIFAAVGDSWEIDELVLSGAEEFTCRLYGFSPRIKKVDEAREIKIKKICGSSLELRQGLSVDLSTFPPCKRVLLEHMKRVNFQVCVWKRAHEHYPEIPSPLDHGFILTLRLAS
;
A
#
# COMPACT_ATOMS: atom_id res chain seq x y z
N MET A 1 6.15 13.98 -6.13
CA MET A 1 5.36 14.33 -4.92
C MET A 1 4.35 15.47 -5.17
N LYS A 2 3.62 15.48 -6.31
CA LYS A 2 2.60 16.51 -6.57
C LYS A 2 1.21 16.12 -6.03
N ILE A 3 0.83 14.85 -6.20
CA ILE A 3 -0.47 14.30 -5.78
C ILE A 3 -0.69 14.44 -4.26
N LEU A 4 0.36 14.20 -3.47
CA LEU A 4 0.30 14.34 -2.01
C LEU A 4 0.03 15.79 -1.59
N ASN A 5 0.79 16.73 -2.14
CA ASN A 5 0.74 18.15 -1.75
C ASN A 5 -0.49 18.89 -2.30
N GLN A 6 -1.18 18.32 -3.29
CA GLN A 6 -2.36 18.93 -3.92
C GLN A 6 -3.68 18.55 -3.24
N ASN A 7 -3.67 17.60 -2.31
CA ASN A 7 -4.88 17.12 -1.66
C ASN A 7 -4.66 16.98 -0.16
N SER A 8 -5.24 17.91 0.62
CA SER A 8 -5.16 17.94 2.08
C SER A 8 -5.65 16.65 2.73
N LYS A 9 -6.57 15.91 2.10
CA LYS A 9 -7.00 14.60 2.55
C LYS A 9 -5.83 13.63 2.66
N PHE A 10 -4.96 13.55 1.65
CA PHE A 10 -3.85 12.60 1.68
C PHE A 10 -2.81 13.00 2.72
N ILE A 11 -2.58 14.30 2.92
CA ILE A 11 -1.72 14.78 4.00
C ILE A 11 -2.23 14.29 5.36
N GLN A 12 -3.53 14.44 5.63
CA GLN A 12 -4.15 13.98 6.87
C GLN A 12 -4.05 12.46 7.05
N ILE A 13 -4.35 11.70 5.99
CA ILE A 13 -4.23 10.24 6.00
C ILE A 13 -2.80 9.79 6.34
N PHE A 14 -1.79 10.38 5.70
CA PHE A 14 -0.40 9.99 5.93
C PHE A 14 0.15 10.54 7.26
N ALA A 15 -0.39 11.63 7.78
CA ALA A 15 -0.06 12.12 9.13
C ALA A 15 -0.52 11.15 10.22
N ALA A 16 -1.65 10.46 10.00
CA ALA A 16 -2.21 9.48 10.94
C ALA A 16 -1.46 8.12 10.93
N VAL A 17 -0.59 7.88 9.94
CA VAL A 17 0.24 6.67 9.91
C VAL A 17 1.12 6.63 11.17
N GLY A 18 1.14 5.48 11.84
CA GLY A 18 1.96 5.24 13.02
C GLY A 18 1.40 5.76 14.34
N ASP A 19 0.16 6.28 14.37
CA ASP A 19 -0.51 6.67 15.62
C ASP A 19 -0.79 5.44 16.52
N SER A 20 -1.13 4.31 15.90
CA SER A 20 -1.30 2.99 16.52
C SER A 20 -0.41 1.96 15.85
N TRP A 21 -0.02 0.90 16.57
CA TRP A 21 0.74 -0.23 16.03
C TRP A 21 -0.04 -1.00 14.95
N GLU A 22 -1.36 -1.05 15.09
CA GLU A 22 -2.27 -1.59 14.08
C GLU A 22 -2.70 -0.54 13.07
N ILE A 23 -2.82 -0.96 11.81
CA ILE A 23 -3.25 -0.07 10.75
C ILE A 23 -4.75 0.19 10.82
N ASP A 24 -5.11 1.47 10.90
CA ASP A 24 -6.50 1.90 10.85
C ASP A 24 -7.10 1.72 9.44
N GLU A 25 -8.38 1.34 9.37
CA GLU A 25 -9.06 1.08 8.11
C GLU A 25 -9.19 2.34 7.24
N LEU A 26 -9.36 3.52 7.84
CA LEU A 26 -9.40 4.79 7.12
C LEU A 26 -8.03 5.12 6.52
N VAL A 27 -6.95 4.84 7.25
CA VAL A 27 -5.58 5.00 6.74
C VAL A 27 -5.34 4.06 5.55
N LEU A 28 -5.72 2.79 5.67
CA LEU A 28 -5.58 1.82 4.57
C LEU A 28 -6.44 2.23 3.35
N SER A 29 -7.70 2.61 3.56
CA SER A 29 -8.57 3.04 2.45
C SER A 29 -8.08 4.34 1.81
N GLY A 30 -7.49 5.24 2.59
CA GLY A 30 -6.84 6.45 2.07
C GLY A 30 -5.59 6.13 1.26
N ALA A 31 -4.80 5.15 1.68
CA ALA A 31 -3.64 4.64 0.95
C ALA A 31 -4.03 3.95 -0.37
N GLU A 32 -5.14 3.21 -0.39
CA GLU A 32 -5.72 2.65 -1.63
C GLU A 32 -6.06 3.78 -2.61
N GLU A 33 -6.82 4.79 -2.15
CA GLU A 33 -7.22 5.91 -2.99
C GLU A 33 -6.01 6.69 -3.51
N PHE A 34 -5.03 6.96 -2.64
CA PHE A 34 -3.78 7.62 -3.03
C PHE A 34 -3.04 6.81 -4.10
N THR A 35 -2.97 5.49 -3.93
CA THR A 35 -2.33 4.59 -4.88
C THR A 35 -3.08 4.62 -6.23
N CYS A 36 -4.41 4.58 -6.25
CA CYS A 36 -5.17 4.77 -7.49
C CYS A 36 -4.81 6.08 -8.19
N ARG A 37 -4.69 7.20 -7.47
CA ARG A 37 -4.25 8.49 -8.06
C ARG A 37 -2.84 8.42 -8.60
N LEU A 38 -1.92 7.80 -7.85
CA LEU A 38 -0.51 7.65 -8.23
C LEU A 38 -0.36 6.91 -9.56
N TYR A 39 -1.21 5.92 -9.80
CA TYR A 39 -1.26 5.15 -11.04
C TYR A 39 -2.17 5.77 -12.14
N GLY A 40 -2.59 7.03 -11.96
CA GLY A 40 -3.30 7.80 -12.99
C GLY A 40 -4.80 7.54 -13.10
N PHE A 41 -5.43 6.91 -12.10
CA PHE A 41 -6.86 6.65 -12.12
C PHE A 41 -7.68 7.87 -11.66
N SER A 42 -8.86 8.02 -12.27
CA SER A 42 -9.79 9.12 -12.01
C SER A 42 -10.36 9.09 -10.58
N PRO A 43 -10.82 10.24 -10.05
CA PRO A 43 -11.47 10.39 -8.74
C PRO A 43 -12.45 9.30 -8.28
N ARG A 44 -13.12 8.65 -9.23
CA ARG A 44 -14.13 7.63 -8.98
C ARG A 44 -13.54 6.29 -8.54
N ILE A 45 -12.35 5.94 -9.06
CA ILE A 45 -11.66 4.69 -8.70
C ILE A 45 -10.84 4.95 -7.44
N LYS A 46 -11.15 4.20 -6.39
CA LYS A 46 -10.53 4.35 -5.06
C LYS A 46 -9.98 3.04 -4.48
N LYS A 47 -10.27 1.91 -5.13
CA LYS A 47 -9.83 0.58 -4.71
C LYS A 47 -8.78 0.05 -5.68
N VAL A 48 -7.67 -0.43 -5.15
CA VAL A 48 -6.54 -0.84 -6.00
C VAL A 48 -6.86 -2.09 -6.82
N ASP A 49 -7.67 -3.00 -6.28
CA ASP A 49 -8.08 -4.21 -7.02
C ASP A 49 -9.02 -3.88 -8.18
N GLU A 50 -9.94 -2.90 -8.02
CA GLU A 50 -10.76 -2.36 -9.10
C GLU A 50 -9.88 -1.71 -10.19
N ALA A 51 -8.89 -0.92 -9.78
CA ALA A 51 -7.93 -0.31 -10.70
C ALA A 51 -7.14 -1.37 -11.50
N ARG A 52 -6.74 -2.47 -10.85
CA ARG A 52 -6.08 -3.61 -11.51
C ARG A 52 -7.02 -4.28 -12.50
N GLU A 53 -8.26 -4.55 -12.12
CA GLU A 53 -9.27 -5.17 -12.98
C GLU A 53 -9.48 -4.34 -14.27
N ILE A 54 -9.61 -3.03 -14.15
CA ILE A 54 -9.74 -2.11 -15.30
C ILE A 54 -8.52 -2.24 -16.24
N LYS A 55 -7.30 -2.28 -15.70
CA LYS A 55 -6.09 -2.46 -16.51
C LYS A 55 -6.05 -3.82 -17.18
N ILE A 56 -6.41 -4.90 -16.48
CA ILE A 56 -6.47 -6.26 -17.06
C ILE A 56 -7.48 -6.29 -18.21
N LYS A 57 -8.70 -5.77 -18.01
CA LYS A 57 -9.74 -5.70 -19.04
C LYS A 57 -9.28 -4.92 -20.27
N LYS A 58 -8.53 -3.82 -20.08
CA LYS A 58 -7.97 -3.04 -21.19
C LYS A 58 -6.92 -3.81 -22.00
N ILE A 59 -6.18 -4.70 -21.34
CA ILE A 59 -5.11 -5.50 -21.95
C ILE A 59 -5.68 -6.75 -22.65
N CYS A 60 -6.53 -7.50 -21.97
CA CYS A 60 -7.09 -8.76 -22.49
C CYS A 60 -8.31 -8.54 -23.41
N GLY A 61 -8.92 -7.35 -23.40
CA GLY A 61 -10.18 -7.11 -24.08
C GLY A 61 -11.33 -7.94 -23.49
N SER A 62 -12.32 -8.27 -24.31
CA SER A 62 -13.53 -9.01 -23.89
C SER A 62 -13.28 -10.47 -23.52
N SER A 63 -12.19 -11.09 -23.98
CA SER A 63 -11.95 -12.52 -23.74
C SER A 63 -11.37 -12.82 -22.36
N LEU A 64 -10.86 -11.84 -21.61
CA LEU A 64 -10.11 -12.01 -20.34
C LEU A 64 -8.89 -12.96 -20.42
N GLU A 65 -8.60 -13.51 -21.60
CA GLU A 65 -7.49 -14.40 -21.86
C GLU A 65 -6.22 -13.62 -22.21
N LEU A 66 -5.11 -13.99 -21.58
CA LEU A 66 -3.79 -13.52 -21.95
C LEU A 66 -3.38 -14.22 -23.25
N ARG A 67 -3.32 -13.47 -24.35
CA ARG A 67 -2.86 -13.99 -25.63
C ARG A 67 -1.33 -14.12 -25.60
N GLN A 68 -0.83 -15.21 -26.18
CA GLN A 68 0.61 -15.39 -26.34
C GLN A 68 1.18 -14.25 -27.20
N GLY A 69 2.31 -13.67 -26.77
CA GLY A 69 2.95 -12.52 -27.44
C GLY A 69 2.49 -11.14 -26.96
N LEU A 70 1.56 -11.05 -25.99
CA LEU A 70 1.22 -9.76 -25.37
C LEU A 70 2.34 -9.30 -24.44
N SER A 71 3.02 -8.21 -24.80
CA SER A 71 3.96 -7.54 -23.90
C SER A 71 3.19 -6.70 -22.89
N VAL A 72 3.16 -7.14 -21.64
CA VAL A 72 2.51 -6.44 -20.53
C VAL A 72 3.57 -5.90 -19.58
N ASP A 73 3.69 -4.58 -19.52
CA ASP A 73 4.51 -3.94 -18.49
C ASP A 73 3.77 -3.97 -17.14
N LEU A 74 4.10 -4.97 -16.34
CA LEU A 74 3.55 -5.19 -15.00
C LEU A 74 3.93 -4.05 -14.03
N SER A 75 5.00 -3.28 -14.29
CA SER A 75 5.38 -2.15 -13.44
C SER A 75 4.32 -1.04 -13.45
N THR A 76 3.51 -0.98 -14.51
CA THR A 76 2.41 -0.02 -14.62
C THR A 76 1.19 -0.40 -13.78
N PHE A 77 1.16 -1.57 -13.15
CA PHE A 77 0.03 -2.00 -12.35
C PHE A 77 0.15 -1.52 -10.90
N PRO A 78 -0.92 -1.01 -10.29
CA PRO A 78 -0.93 -0.80 -8.85
C PRO A 78 -0.78 -2.14 -8.12
N PRO A 79 -0.22 -2.16 -6.90
CA PRO A 79 -0.22 -3.35 -6.05
C PRO A 79 -1.66 -3.84 -5.81
N CYS A 80 -1.85 -5.14 -5.60
CA CYS A 80 -3.16 -5.61 -5.13
C CYS A 80 -3.36 -5.22 -3.66
N LYS A 81 -4.62 -5.23 -3.18
CA LYS A 81 -4.95 -4.81 -1.81
C LYS A 81 -4.15 -5.54 -0.76
N ARG A 82 -3.95 -6.85 -0.92
CA ARG A 82 -3.14 -7.68 -0.01
C ARG A 82 -1.70 -7.20 0.07
N VAL A 83 -1.06 -6.93 -1.06
CA VAL A 83 0.33 -6.45 -1.09
C VAL A 83 0.43 -5.04 -0.51
N LEU A 84 -0.53 -4.17 -0.86
CA LEU A 84 -0.58 -2.81 -0.30
C LEU A 84 -0.73 -2.84 1.24
N LEU A 85 -1.60 -3.71 1.77
CA LEU A 85 -1.77 -3.89 3.21
C LEU A 85 -0.44 -4.25 3.89
N GLU A 86 0.30 -5.24 3.36
CA GLU A 86 1.58 -5.64 3.93
C GLU A 86 2.63 -4.51 3.86
N HIS A 87 2.64 -3.73 2.78
CA HIS A 87 3.49 -2.54 2.71
C HIS A 87 3.10 -1.49 3.74
N MET A 88 1.81 -1.23 3.89
CA MET A 88 1.32 -0.23 4.83
C MET A 88 1.55 -0.66 6.28
N LYS A 89 1.42 -1.95 6.62
CA LYS A 89 1.80 -2.48 7.94
C LYS A 89 3.27 -2.21 8.27
N ARG A 90 4.19 -2.50 7.33
CA ARG A 90 5.63 -2.24 7.51
C ARG A 90 5.91 -0.75 7.74
N VAL A 91 5.35 0.11 6.90
CA VAL A 91 5.53 1.56 7.01
C VAL A 91 4.93 2.06 8.32
N ASN A 92 3.74 1.60 8.69
CA ASN A 92 3.07 1.96 9.93
C ASN A 92 3.94 1.64 11.15
N PHE A 93 4.47 0.42 11.23
CA PHE A 93 5.37 0.00 12.30
C PHE A 93 6.62 0.90 12.39
N GLN A 94 7.28 1.16 11.26
CA GLN A 94 8.44 2.04 11.23
C GLN A 94 8.09 3.45 11.73
N VAL A 95 6.97 4.03 11.27
CA VAL A 95 6.54 5.35 11.70
C VAL A 95 6.14 5.37 13.18
N CYS A 96 5.52 4.31 13.71
CA CYS A 96 5.25 4.17 15.15
C CYS A 96 6.52 4.28 15.98
N VAL A 97 7.58 3.58 15.56
CA VAL A 97 8.89 3.62 16.24
C VAL A 97 9.44 5.05 16.20
N TRP A 98 9.41 5.70 15.03
CA TRP A 98 9.90 7.09 14.90
C TRP A 98 9.10 8.08 15.74
N LYS A 99 7.77 7.96 15.80
CA LYS A 99 6.92 8.83 16.62
C LYS A 99 7.23 8.71 18.12
N ARG A 100 7.72 7.54 18.56
CA ARG A 100 8.09 7.26 19.95
C ARG A 100 9.58 7.42 20.24
N ALA A 101 10.37 7.92 19.31
CA ALA A 101 11.81 8.12 19.49
C ALA A 101 12.19 9.12 20.59
N HIS A 102 11.22 9.89 21.08
CA HIS A 102 11.37 10.82 22.21
C HIS A 102 11.21 10.13 23.58
N GLU A 103 10.65 8.92 23.61
CA GLU A 103 10.51 8.12 24.82
C GLU A 103 11.86 7.47 25.14
N HIS A 104 12.28 7.50 26.41
CA HIS A 104 13.57 6.93 26.82
C HIS A 104 13.59 5.39 26.69
N TYR A 105 12.44 4.75 26.91
CA TYR A 105 12.25 3.29 26.81
C TYR A 105 10.88 2.98 26.18
N PRO A 106 10.73 3.15 24.86
CA PRO A 106 9.46 2.88 24.20
C PRO A 106 9.15 1.38 24.22
N GLU A 107 7.92 1.04 24.56
CA GLU A 107 7.41 -0.33 24.41
C GLU A 107 7.10 -0.60 22.93
N ILE A 108 8.02 -1.28 22.25
CA ILE A 108 7.91 -1.63 20.84
C ILE A 108 7.52 -3.11 20.73
N PRO A 109 6.38 -3.46 20.12
CA PRO A 109 5.98 -4.85 19.92
C PRO A 109 6.91 -5.55 18.93
N SER A 110 6.83 -6.88 18.87
CA SER A 110 7.53 -7.67 17.85
C SER A 110 7.17 -7.16 16.46
N PRO A 111 8.12 -7.05 15.51
CA PRO A 111 7.83 -6.67 14.13
C PRO A 111 7.07 -7.77 13.35
N LEU A 112 6.98 -8.98 13.91
CA LEU A 112 6.19 -10.07 13.33
C LEU A 112 4.73 -9.62 13.19
N ASP A 113 4.07 -10.03 12.10
CA ASP A 113 2.69 -9.65 11.75
C ASP A 113 2.43 -8.17 11.41
N HIS A 114 3.41 -7.29 11.64
CA HIS A 114 3.46 -5.91 11.11
C HIS A 114 4.10 -5.85 9.70
N GLY A 115 3.86 -6.88 8.90
CA GLY A 115 4.34 -6.99 7.52
C GLY A 115 5.79 -7.43 7.37
N PHE A 116 6.43 -7.88 8.45
CA PHE A 116 7.71 -8.56 8.42
C PHE A 116 7.52 -10.07 8.61
N ILE A 117 8.31 -10.86 7.88
CA ILE A 117 8.41 -12.30 8.06
C ILE A 117 9.81 -12.57 8.63
N LEU A 118 9.88 -13.18 9.81
CA LEU A 118 11.14 -13.63 10.38
C LEU A 118 11.52 -14.97 9.75
N THR A 119 12.39 -14.94 8.75
CA THR A 119 12.99 -16.19 8.25
C THR A 119 14.19 -16.52 9.14
N LEU A 120 14.02 -17.45 10.07
CA LEU A 120 15.15 -18.07 10.76
C LEU A 120 15.97 -18.82 9.69
N ARG A 121 17.11 -18.26 9.30
CA ARG A 121 18.11 -19.03 8.57
C ARG A 121 18.66 -20.05 9.56
N LEU A 122 18.23 -21.30 9.45
CA LEU A 122 18.97 -22.41 10.04
C LEU A 122 20.36 -22.37 9.40
N ALA A 123 21.37 -22.07 10.19
CA ALA A 123 22.76 -22.20 9.78
C ALA A 123 23.01 -23.69 9.51
N SER A 124 23.04 -24.05 8.24
CA SER A 124 23.55 -25.33 7.74
C SER A 124 25.06 -25.29 7.62
#